data_AF-A0A8H6G8G9-F1
#
_entry.id   AF-A0A8H6G8G9-F1
#
_cell.length_a   1.000
_cell.length_b   1.000
_cell.length_c   1.000
_cell.angle_alpha   90.00
_cell.angle_beta   90.00
_cell.angle_gamma   90.00
#
_symmetry.space_group_name_H-M   'P 1'
#
loop_
_entity.id
_entity.type
_entity.pdbx_description
1 polymer ?
#
loop_
_entity_poly.entity_id
_entity_poly.type
_entity_poly.pdbx_seq_one_letter_code
_entity_poly.pdbx_strand_id
1 'polypeptide(L)'
;MPVYSADDLENAIADVKNGVSLKTAAKKKRRQVARQEQLRLTTDQEDDLERWILRQEKLGHAPTHAQVRTIVRSVLARHGDHAPLGRKWTTRFVERHPALKTKLGRRTDWERVNAATPANIKRLFDVYETVDWIPPERRYNADEGGIMEGQGVNGLVIGSSQESPNAVPVKTATVHLGCFSSLKAAYRTLVGEHTALTDSTRVGKQRFLDFYARAREIDMPTQFNSPLYDGHFPEADAASVRILRHAGALVFGKTITTEFAAIHVGPKTHNPHDPLRTPGGSSSGSGAAVTDFQAPMALGTQTGRSMIRPASFNGIYGFKLTWNSVSREGQKIYALMYDTLGWYGRCVEDLVLLADIFALQDDEDEDRSFQGIARARFAICKTSIWPKAGPGTQDALARAADLLRSHGAEVHELELPSAFDDVPEWYRIGLHTEGHTSFLPEYRVGEDQIGQVLIEHVENADNFTRKTQLMASDSLAAIRPVFDFNASQYAAIITPSVPDEAPVGLESTGSHVFCAMWSGLHVPVLNVPGFKGEHGMPIGLSLVAPRYRDRHLLEVGNAVGEIFEAEGGWETKTELEKEVATV
;
A
#
# COMPACT_ATOMS: atom_id res chain seq x y z
N MET A 1 2.87 -48.44 -14.37
CA MET A 1 4.26 -48.42 -13.83
C MET A 1 4.74 -46.97 -13.88
N PRO A 2 5.65 -46.51 -13.00
CA PRO A 2 6.21 -45.16 -13.12
C PRO A 2 6.93 -45.03 -14.46
N VAL A 3 6.63 -43.96 -15.20
CA VAL A 3 7.31 -43.62 -16.44
C VAL A 3 8.68 -43.02 -16.11
N TYR A 4 9.69 -43.28 -16.94
CA TYR A 4 11.04 -42.74 -16.78
C TYR A 4 11.31 -41.77 -17.94
N SER A 5 11.74 -40.54 -17.64
CA SER A 5 12.25 -39.60 -18.65
C SER A 5 13.68 -39.98 -19.07
N ALA A 6 14.22 -39.26 -20.07
CA ALA A 6 15.63 -39.37 -20.42
C ALA A 6 16.53 -38.89 -19.27
N ASP A 7 16.22 -37.74 -18.68
CA ASP A 7 16.97 -37.12 -17.58
C ASP A 7 17.00 -38.02 -16.33
N ASP A 8 15.94 -38.79 -16.09
CA ASP A 8 15.90 -39.79 -15.02
C ASP A 8 16.92 -40.91 -15.22
N LEU A 9 17.18 -41.28 -16.48
CA LEU A 9 18.20 -42.27 -16.84
C LEU A 9 19.60 -41.68 -16.66
N GLU A 10 19.81 -40.44 -17.14
CA GLU A 10 21.10 -39.75 -17.02
C GLU A 10 21.50 -39.50 -15.56
N ASN A 11 20.58 -39.03 -14.73
CA ASN A 11 20.80 -38.86 -13.29
C ASN A 11 21.11 -40.19 -12.58
N ALA A 12 20.43 -41.28 -12.95
CA ALA A 12 20.72 -42.61 -12.41
C ALA A 12 22.11 -43.12 -12.86
N ILE A 13 22.51 -42.85 -14.11
CA ILE A 13 23.84 -43.17 -14.64
C ILE A 13 24.92 -42.35 -13.91
N ALA A 14 24.67 -41.06 -13.64
CA ALA A 14 25.58 -40.20 -12.88
C ALA A 14 25.78 -40.68 -11.44
N ASP A 15 24.70 -41.02 -10.72
CA ASP A 15 24.77 -41.62 -9.38
C ASP A 15 25.62 -42.90 -9.37
N VAL A 16 25.41 -43.79 -10.35
CA VAL A 16 26.16 -45.05 -10.45
C VAL A 16 27.64 -44.82 -10.77
N LYS A 17 27.96 -43.86 -11.65
CA LYS A 17 29.35 -43.42 -11.91
C LYS A 17 30.01 -42.85 -10.65
N ASN A 18 29.24 -42.19 -9.78
CA ASN A 18 29.69 -41.64 -8.50
C ASN A 18 29.67 -42.68 -7.35
N GLY A 19 29.66 -43.98 -7.66
CA GLY A 19 29.80 -45.07 -6.68
C GLY A 19 28.52 -45.45 -5.93
N VAL A 20 27.36 -44.88 -6.27
CA VAL A 20 26.07 -45.26 -5.68
C VAL A 20 25.60 -46.57 -6.31
N SER A 21 25.33 -47.61 -5.51
CA SER A 21 24.89 -48.89 -6.08
C SER A 21 23.62 -48.73 -6.94
N LEU A 22 23.51 -49.49 -8.05
CA LEU A 22 22.33 -49.52 -8.93
C LEU A 22 21.01 -49.68 -8.14
N LYS A 23 21.02 -50.53 -7.11
CA LYS A 23 19.88 -50.76 -6.21
C LYS A 23 19.57 -49.55 -5.33
N THR A 24 20.57 -48.74 -4.98
CA THR A 24 20.41 -47.48 -4.24
C THR A 24 19.93 -46.36 -5.15
N ALA A 25 20.50 -46.18 -6.34
CA ALA A 25 20.08 -45.17 -7.32
C ALA A 25 18.61 -45.38 -7.74
N ALA A 26 18.23 -46.61 -8.11
CA ALA A 26 16.84 -46.96 -8.41
C ALA A 26 15.90 -46.70 -7.21
N LYS A 27 16.35 -46.92 -5.97
CA LYS A 27 15.60 -46.66 -4.74
C LYS A 27 15.56 -45.16 -4.36
N LYS A 28 16.53 -44.36 -4.81
CA LYS A 28 16.60 -42.90 -4.65
C LYS A 28 15.51 -42.24 -5.49
N LYS A 29 15.43 -42.54 -6.80
CA LYS A 29 14.30 -42.07 -7.64
C LYS A 29 12.96 -42.62 -7.16
N ARG A 30 12.84 -43.90 -6.80
CA ARG A 30 11.60 -44.44 -6.21
C ARG A 30 11.17 -43.70 -4.94
N ARG A 31 12.12 -43.24 -4.12
CA ARG A 31 11.87 -42.38 -2.96
C ARG A 31 11.59 -40.92 -3.32
N GLN A 32 12.01 -40.43 -4.47
CA GLN A 32 11.82 -39.06 -4.93
C GLN A 32 10.45 -38.90 -5.58
N VAL A 33 10.06 -39.83 -6.46
CA VAL A 33 8.70 -39.95 -7.02
C VAL A 33 7.70 -40.21 -5.88
N ALA A 34 7.95 -41.20 -5.02
CA ALA A 34 7.11 -41.44 -3.84
C ALA A 34 7.25 -40.35 -2.74
N ARG A 35 8.16 -39.37 -2.90
CA ARG A 35 8.18 -38.15 -2.09
C ARG A 35 7.35 -37.06 -2.72
N GLN A 36 7.37 -36.86 -4.05
CA GLN A 36 6.44 -35.96 -4.75
C GLN A 36 4.98 -36.38 -4.53
N GLU A 37 4.68 -37.69 -4.62
CA GLU A 37 3.36 -38.25 -4.24
C GLU A 37 3.05 -38.14 -2.72
N GLN A 38 4.00 -37.67 -1.90
CA GLN A 38 3.84 -37.41 -0.46
C GLN A 38 4.12 -35.94 -0.07
N LEU A 39 4.44 -35.07 -1.03
CA LEU A 39 4.45 -33.64 -0.82
C LEU A 39 2.99 -33.23 -0.69
N ARG A 40 2.74 -32.34 0.27
CA ARG A 40 1.40 -31.87 0.56
C ARG A 40 1.11 -30.56 -0.15
N LEU A 41 2.14 -29.76 -0.42
CA LEU A 41 2.07 -28.66 -1.36
C LEU A 41 2.68 -29.08 -2.71
N THR A 42 2.29 -28.40 -3.79
CA THR A 42 3.01 -28.48 -5.07
C THR A 42 4.40 -27.83 -4.93
N THR A 43 5.32 -28.10 -5.87
CA THR A 43 6.66 -27.48 -5.84
C THR A 43 6.56 -25.95 -5.85
N ASP A 44 5.77 -25.38 -6.76
CA ASP A 44 5.51 -23.94 -6.86
C ASP A 44 4.99 -23.35 -5.53
N GLN A 45 4.09 -24.06 -4.84
CA GLN A 45 3.57 -23.65 -3.54
C GLN A 45 4.60 -23.73 -2.39
N GLU A 46 5.60 -24.61 -2.48
CA GLU A 46 6.70 -24.64 -1.52
C GLU A 46 7.73 -23.53 -1.81
N ASP A 47 7.99 -23.23 -3.09
CA ASP A 47 8.89 -22.17 -3.54
C ASP A 47 8.31 -20.76 -3.24
N ASP A 48 7.01 -20.56 -3.43
CA ASP A 48 6.28 -19.35 -3.00
C ASP A 48 6.39 -19.13 -1.48
N LEU A 49 6.28 -20.21 -0.71
CA LEU A 49 6.39 -20.17 0.74
C LEU A 49 7.84 -19.86 1.19
N GLU A 50 8.85 -20.38 0.50
CA GLU A 50 10.26 -20.00 0.71
C GLU A 50 10.49 -18.51 0.43
N ARG A 51 10.04 -18.02 -0.75
CA ARG A 51 10.15 -16.59 -1.13
C ARG A 51 9.44 -15.68 -0.11
N TRP A 52 8.24 -16.06 0.33
CA TRP A 52 7.50 -15.31 1.36
C TRP A 52 8.28 -15.26 2.68
N ILE A 53 8.79 -16.39 3.18
CA ILE A 53 9.55 -16.44 4.45
C ILE A 53 10.81 -15.55 4.38
N LEU A 54 11.54 -15.60 3.26
CA LEU A 54 12.73 -14.77 3.06
C LEU A 54 12.39 -13.27 3.02
N ARG A 55 11.31 -12.88 2.32
CA ARG A 55 10.82 -11.50 2.29
C ARG A 55 10.35 -11.03 3.67
N GLN A 56 9.65 -11.88 4.43
CA GLN A 56 9.27 -11.57 5.82
C GLN A 56 10.48 -11.32 6.71
N GLU A 57 11.58 -12.08 6.58
CA GLU A 57 12.80 -11.74 7.32
C GLU A 57 13.46 -10.44 6.84
N LYS A 58 13.52 -10.18 5.52
CA LYS A 58 14.07 -8.91 4.99
C LYS A 58 13.32 -7.70 5.58
N LEU A 59 12.05 -7.88 5.94
CA LEU A 59 11.18 -6.91 6.62
C LEU A 59 11.27 -6.96 8.18
N GLY A 60 12.14 -7.80 8.75
CA GLY A 60 12.32 -7.97 10.20
C GLY A 60 11.29 -8.86 10.91
N HIS A 61 10.42 -9.54 10.17
CA HIS A 61 9.25 -10.30 10.67
C HIS A 61 9.32 -11.81 10.40
N ALA A 62 10.51 -12.41 10.50
CA ALA A 62 10.71 -13.85 10.24
C ALA A 62 9.64 -14.73 10.95
N PRO A 63 8.85 -15.54 10.22
CA PRO A 63 7.68 -16.22 10.78
C PRO A 63 8.05 -17.41 11.65
N THR A 64 7.25 -17.67 12.69
CA THR A 64 7.43 -18.85 13.55
C THR A 64 7.10 -20.16 12.83
N HIS A 65 7.65 -21.27 13.32
CA HIS A 65 7.28 -22.61 12.89
C HIS A 65 5.78 -22.91 13.01
N ALA A 66 5.07 -22.26 13.94
CA ALA A 66 3.63 -22.41 14.11
C ALA A 66 2.87 -21.68 13.00
N GLN A 67 3.23 -20.43 12.70
CA GLN A 67 2.65 -19.65 11.60
C GLN A 67 2.79 -20.39 10.27
N VAL A 68 4.00 -20.80 9.88
CA VAL A 68 4.25 -21.54 8.61
C VAL A 68 3.40 -22.81 8.50
N ARG A 69 3.15 -23.53 9.61
CA ARG A 69 2.25 -24.71 9.60
C ARG A 69 0.79 -24.35 9.37
N THR A 70 0.35 -23.21 9.88
CA THR A 70 -1.01 -22.71 9.68
C THR A 70 -1.23 -22.32 8.23
N ILE A 71 -0.28 -21.59 7.61
CA ILE A 71 -0.31 -21.25 6.16
C ILE A 71 -0.57 -22.50 5.34
N VAL A 72 0.30 -23.50 5.51
CA VAL A 72 0.31 -24.72 4.72
C VAL A 72 -0.97 -25.54 4.92
N ARG A 73 -1.51 -25.61 6.15
CA ARG A 73 -2.82 -26.25 6.42
C ARG A 73 -3.97 -25.54 5.70
N SER A 74 -3.95 -24.21 5.66
CA SER A 74 -4.98 -23.41 4.99
C SER A 74 -4.96 -23.58 3.46
N VAL A 75 -3.77 -23.70 2.85
CA VAL A 75 -3.62 -24.05 1.43
C VAL A 75 -4.18 -25.45 1.17
N LEU A 76 -3.83 -26.42 2.01
CA LEU A 76 -4.25 -27.82 1.87
C LEU A 76 -5.75 -28.04 2.02
N ALA A 77 -6.37 -27.42 3.02
CA ALA A 77 -7.82 -27.49 3.22
C ALA A 77 -8.61 -26.91 2.03
N ARG A 78 -8.06 -25.92 1.31
CA ARG A 78 -8.66 -25.36 0.08
C ARG A 78 -8.66 -26.34 -1.09
N HIS A 79 -7.68 -27.26 -1.14
CA HIS A 79 -7.63 -28.34 -2.12
C HIS A 79 -8.30 -29.64 -1.63
N GLY A 80 -9.14 -29.55 -0.58
CA GLY A 80 -9.90 -30.68 -0.02
C GLY A 80 -9.13 -31.62 0.91
N ASP A 81 -7.86 -31.34 1.19
CA ASP A 81 -7.01 -32.18 2.04
C ASP A 81 -6.95 -31.66 3.49
N HIS A 82 -7.94 -32.10 4.26
CA HIS A 82 -8.08 -31.79 5.70
C HIS A 82 -7.20 -32.65 6.61
N ALA A 83 -6.32 -33.50 6.08
CA ALA A 83 -5.46 -34.32 6.93
C ALA A 83 -4.52 -33.42 7.78
N PRO A 84 -4.15 -33.82 9.01
CA PRO A 84 -3.20 -33.04 9.80
C PRO A 84 -1.81 -33.09 9.18
N LEU A 85 -1.20 -31.92 8.92
CA LEU A 85 0.25 -31.86 8.64
C LEU A 85 1.01 -32.57 9.76
N GLY A 86 1.78 -33.60 9.41
CA GLY A 86 2.56 -34.38 10.37
C GLY A 86 3.47 -33.50 11.23
N ARG A 87 3.78 -33.94 12.46
CA ARG A 87 4.56 -33.15 13.44
C ARG A 87 5.90 -32.64 12.87
N LYS A 88 6.57 -33.43 12.02
CA LYS A 88 7.85 -33.10 11.39
C LYS A 88 7.75 -32.35 10.05
N TRP A 89 6.55 -31.97 9.58
CA TRP A 89 6.39 -31.40 8.23
C TRP A 89 7.24 -30.12 8.04
N THR A 90 7.22 -29.19 9.00
CA THR A 90 7.94 -27.91 8.91
C THR A 90 9.45 -28.09 8.96
N THR A 91 9.94 -28.99 9.82
CA THR A 91 11.36 -29.36 9.87
C THR A 91 11.78 -29.91 8.51
N ARG A 92 10.98 -30.81 7.92
CA ARG A 92 11.25 -31.35 6.59
C ARG A 92 11.15 -30.31 5.48
N PHE A 93 10.29 -29.30 5.61
CA PHE A 93 10.18 -28.19 4.67
C PHE A 93 11.48 -27.37 4.72
N VAL A 94 11.92 -26.93 5.90
CA VAL A 94 13.24 -26.26 6.05
C VAL A 94 14.40 -27.16 5.57
N GLU A 95 14.35 -28.48 5.79
CA GLU A 95 15.33 -29.44 5.22
C GLU A 95 15.29 -29.56 3.67
N ARG A 96 14.21 -29.14 3.00
CA ARG A 96 14.08 -29.15 1.53
C ARG A 96 14.50 -27.84 0.87
N HIS A 97 14.47 -26.72 1.59
CA HIS A 97 14.67 -25.36 1.10
C HIS A 97 16.00 -24.81 1.63
N PRO A 98 17.12 -24.89 0.89
CA PRO A 98 18.45 -24.59 1.40
C PRO A 98 18.67 -23.11 1.77
N ALA A 99 17.82 -22.20 1.27
CA ALA A 99 17.85 -20.81 1.69
C ALA A 99 17.20 -20.59 3.06
N LEU A 100 16.58 -21.61 3.70
CA LEU A 100 15.91 -21.49 4.99
C LEU A 100 16.66 -22.14 6.16
N LYS A 101 16.51 -21.56 7.35
CA LYS A 101 17.07 -22.05 8.62
C LYS A 101 16.21 -21.58 9.81
N THR A 102 16.17 -22.38 10.86
CA THR A 102 15.57 -22.03 12.16
C THR A 102 16.53 -21.17 12.98
N LYS A 103 16.05 -20.05 13.55
CA LYS A 103 16.84 -19.11 14.37
C LYS A 103 15.99 -18.41 15.44
N LEU A 104 16.61 -17.57 16.27
CA LEU A 104 15.98 -16.89 17.42
C LEU A 104 15.57 -15.44 17.07
N GLY A 105 14.41 -14.98 17.53
CA GLY A 105 13.95 -13.58 17.39
C GLY A 105 14.66 -12.57 18.31
N ARG A 106 14.58 -11.26 17.99
CA ARG A 106 15.17 -10.13 18.75
C ARG A 106 14.11 -9.20 19.39
N ARG A 107 14.53 -8.32 20.32
CA ARG A 107 13.70 -7.45 21.19
C ARG A 107 13.79 -5.95 20.80
N THR A 108 12.76 -5.16 21.12
CA THR A 108 12.60 -3.74 20.68
C THR A 108 12.89 -2.68 21.76
N ASP A 109 13.18 -1.46 21.30
CA ASP A 109 13.44 -0.22 22.05
C ASP A 109 12.22 0.74 22.07
N TRP A 110 12.18 1.72 22.99
CA TRP A 110 10.95 2.44 23.39
C TRP A 110 11.04 3.99 23.38
N GLU A 111 12.22 4.59 23.26
CA GLU A 111 12.42 6.05 23.43
C GLU A 111 11.98 6.94 22.24
N ARG A 112 11.27 6.40 21.24
CA ARG A 112 11.02 7.05 19.93
C ARG A 112 9.67 7.78 19.76
N VAL A 113 8.97 8.16 20.83
CA VAL A 113 7.56 8.63 20.76
C VAL A 113 7.38 10.01 21.40
N ASN A 114 7.02 11.03 20.60
CA ASN A 114 7.10 12.44 21.03
C ASN A 114 5.81 13.28 20.90
N ALA A 115 4.65 12.66 20.65
CA ALA A 115 3.35 13.35 20.44
C ALA A 115 2.31 13.15 21.58
N ALA A 116 2.76 12.73 22.75
CA ALA A 116 1.93 12.33 23.89
C ALA A 116 1.29 13.54 24.63
N THR A 117 0.24 14.15 24.07
CA THR A 117 -0.47 15.26 24.74
C THR A 117 -1.50 14.78 25.76
N PRO A 118 -1.57 15.36 26.98
CA PRO A 118 -2.47 14.90 28.05
C PRO A 118 -3.96 14.88 27.69
N ALA A 119 -4.42 15.74 26.77
CA ALA A 119 -5.83 15.85 26.42
C ALA A 119 -6.36 14.64 25.64
N ASN A 120 -5.62 14.18 24.62
CA ASN A 120 -5.97 12.99 23.84
C ASN A 120 -5.87 11.74 24.72
N ILE A 121 -4.78 11.67 25.49
CA ILE A 121 -4.51 10.63 26.49
C ILE A 121 -5.69 10.49 27.48
N LYS A 122 -6.25 11.60 27.96
CA LYS A 122 -7.38 11.57 28.89
C LYS A 122 -8.65 10.97 28.27
N ARG A 123 -8.90 11.15 26.97
CA ARG A 123 -10.13 10.63 26.33
C ARG A 123 -10.13 9.11 26.19
N LEU A 124 -8.95 8.51 25.95
CA LEU A 124 -8.73 7.06 26.09
C LEU A 124 -8.83 6.62 27.56
N PHE A 125 -8.23 7.39 28.48
CA PHE A 125 -8.30 7.06 29.91
C PHE A 125 -9.68 7.19 30.53
N ASP A 126 -10.58 8.07 30.06
CA ASP A 126 -11.96 8.16 30.57
C ASP A 126 -12.76 6.87 30.31
N VAL A 127 -12.35 6.05 29.32
CA VAL A 127 -12.84 4.68 29.09
C VAL A 127 -12.11 3.64 29.96
N TYR A 128 -10.84 3.90 30.29
CA TYR A 128 -9.96 3.03 31.09
C TYR A 128 -10.11 3.25 32.61
N GLU A 129 -10.65 4.39 33.08
CA GLU A 129 -10.81 4.72 34.50
C GLU A 129 -11.84 3.84 35.21
N THR A 130 -12.58 2.99 34.48
CA THR A 130 -13.33 1.86 35.04
C THR A 130 -12.44 0.67 35.43
N VAL A 131 -11.10 0.79 35.35
CA VAL A 131 -10.12 -0.27 35.63
C VAL A 131 -9.25 0.10 36.85
N ASP A 132 -9.67 -0.38 38.02
CA ASP A 132 -9.12 -0.10 39.35
C ASP A 132 -7.93 -0.98 39.76
N TRP A 133 -7.75 -2.15 39.14
CA TRP A 133 -6.85 -3.21 39.60
C TRP A 133 -5.41 -3.18 39.03
N ILE A 134 -4.99 -2.13 38.31
CA ILE A 134 -3.64 -2.00 37.75
C ILE A 134 -2.82 -0.96 38.55
N PRO A 135 -1.75 -1.35 39.27
CA PRO A 135 -0.92 -0.41 40.03
C PRO A 135 -0.34 0.70 39.14
N PRO A 136 -0.26 1.96 39.62
CA PRO A 136 0.21 3.10 38.82
C PRO A 136 1.58 2.88 38.18
N GLU A 137 2.47 2.19 38.91
CA GLU A 137 3.83 1.79 38.51
C GLU A 137 3.91 0.99 37.20
N ARG A 138 2.80 0.37 36.76
CA ARG A 138 2.76 -0.58 35.64
C ARG A 138 1.91 -0.12 34.47
N ARG A 139 1.52 1.16 34.46
CA ARG A 139 0.75 1.79 33.37
C ARG A 139 1.73 2.47 32.41
N TYR A 140 2.01 1.81 31.28
CA TYR A 140 2.85 2.34 30.19
C TYR A 140 2.03 2.33 28.89
N ASN A 141 2.05 3.43 28.14
CA ASN A 141 0.97 3.79 27.21
C ASN A 141 1.47 4.15 25.79
N ALA A 142 0.67 3.90 24.76
CA ALA A 142 0.84 4.39 23.38
C ALA A 142 -0.51 4.35 22.63
N ASP A 143 -0.76 5.33 21.74
CA ASP A 143 -1.98 5.52 20.93
C ASP A 143 -1.64 6.58 19.85
N GLU A 144 -2.26 6.72 18.66
CA GLU A 144 -3.36 6.01 17.99
C GLU A 144 -2.84 5.33 16.68
N GLY A 145 -3.65 5.18 15.62
CA GLY A 145 -3.15 5.16 14.22
C GLY A 145 -3.63 4.05 13.28
N GLY A 146 -2.96 2.88 13.30
CA GLY A 146 -3.06 1.86 12.24
C GLY A 146 -3.12 0.41 12.71
N ILE A 147 -3.37 -0.52 11.78
CA ILE A 147 -3.66 -1.94 12.08
C ILE A 147 -2.50 -2.61 12.82
N MET A 148 -2.60 -2.64 14.15
CA MET A 148 -1.69 -3.40 15.01
C MET A 148 -2.24 -4.81 15.26
N GLU A 149 -1.47 -5.82 14.89
CA GLU A 149 -1.50 -7.14 15.52
C GLU A 149 -0.05 -7.53 15.88
N GLY A 150 0.11 -8.37 16.91
CA GLY A 150 1.40 -8.80 17.51
C GLY A 150 1.98 -7.80 18.52
N GLN A 151 2.43 -8.16 19.72
CA GLN A 151 3.16 -9.34 20.24
C GLN A 151 4.60 -9.45 19.74
N GLY A 152 5.57 -9.01 20.56
CA GLY A 152 7.00 -9.31 20.37
C GLY A 152 7.34 -10.76 20.77
N VAL A 153 8.17 -11.43 19.98
CA VAL A 153 8.38 -12.88 20.06
C VAL A 153 9.78 -13.25 20.59
N ASN A 154 9.85 -13.78 21.81
CA ASN A 154 11.01 -14.53 22.32
C ASN A 154 10.91 -16.00 21.88
N GLY A 155 11.15 -16.31 20.60
CA GLY A 155 10.87 -17.64 20.05
C GLY A 155 11.66 -18.01 18.79
N LEU A 156 11.48 -19.27 18.36
CA LEU A 156 12.12 -19.81 17.15
C LEU A 156 11.32 -19.48 15.88
N VAL A 157 12.02 -18.82 14.95
CA VAL A 157 11.52 -18.37 13.66
C VAL A 157 12.25 -19.08 12.52
N ILE A 158 11.65 -19.08 11.33
CA ILE A 158 12.24 -19.56 10.08
C ILE A 158 12.59 -18.33 9.24
N GLY A 159 13.79 -18.30 8.70
CA GLY A 159 14.26 -17.25 7.78
C GLY A 159 15.48 -17.74 7.01
N SER A 160 16.18 -16.84 6.34
CA SER A 160 17.43 -17.04 5.61
C SER A 160 18.45 -17.94 6.32
N SER A 161 19.11 -18.82 5.56
CA SER A 161 20.24 -19.63 6.02
C SER A 161 21.55 -18.85 6.09
N GLN A 162 21.63 -17.68 5.43
CA GLN A 162 22.76 -16.77 5.55
C GLN A 162 22.70 -15.95 6.85
N GLU A 163 23.86 -15.68 7.44
CA GLU A 163 23.99 -14.76 8.56
C GLU A 163 24.03 -13.33 8.02
N SER A 164 22.94 -12.58 8.20
CA SER A 164 22.91 -11.15 7.88
C SER A 164 23.63 -10.34 8.97
N PRO A 165 24.66 -9.54 8.63
CA PRO A 165 25.28 -8.61 9.58
C PRO A 165 24.32 -7.49 10.02
N ASN A 166 23.25 -7.24 9.25
CA ASN A 166 22.41 -6.04 9.33
C ASN A 166 21.03 -6.31 9.96
N ALA A 167 20.90 -7.34 10.81
CA ALA A 167 19.62 -7.74 11.41
C ALA A 167 19.23 -6.90 12.66
N VAL A 168 18.65 -5.72 12.43
CA VAL A 168 18.16 -4.75 13.44
C VAL A 168 16.65 -5.00 13.73
N PRO A 169 16.13 -4.74 14.96
CA PRO A 169 14.90 -5.41 15.41
C PRO A 169 13.59 -4.69 15.02
N VAL A 170 12.63 -5.46 14.50
CA VAL A 170 11.27 -4.99 14.16
C VAL A 170 10.20 -5.81 14.92
N LYS A 171 9.07 -5.19 15.27
CA LYS A 171 7.95 -5.79 16.00
C LYS A 171 7.02 -6.59 15.06
N THR A 172 6.81 -7.87 15.35
CA THR A 172 5.73 -8.74 14.81
C THR A 172 4.33 -8.23 15.22
N ALA A 173 3.21 -8.49 14.53
CA ALA A 173 2.89 -9.14 13.24
C ALA A 173 1.36 -9.22 12.97
N THR A 174 0.91 -9.09 11.70
CA THR A 174 -0.02 -9.99 10.96
C THR A 174 -0.90 -9.28 9.92
N VAL A 175 -0.74 -9.60 8.63
CA VAL A 175 -1.85 -9.83 7.65
C VAL A 175 -1.41 -10.94 6.69
N HIS A 176 -2.36 -11.79 6.29
CA HIS A 176 -2.18 -12.85 5.30
C HIS A 176 -2.68 -12.38 3.92
N LEU A 177 -1.84 -12.48 2.89
CA LEU A 177 -2.23 -12.30 1.48
C LEU A 177 -2.60 -13.65 0.82
N GLY A 178 -3.46 -13.59 -0.20
CA GLY A 178 -3.44 -14.51 -1.35
C GLY A 178 -4.21 -15.85 -1.30
N CYS A 179 -4.83 -16.16 -2.44
CA CYS A 179 -5.33 -17.45 -2.95
C CYS A 179 -6.76 -17.90 -2.59
N PHE A 180 -7.67 -17.91 -3.57
CA PHE A 180 -8.98 -18.63 -3.62
C PHE A 180 -10.17 -18.12 -2.77
N SER A 181 -11.28 -17.92 -3.50
CA SER A 181 -12.57 -17.33 -3.13
C SER A 181 -13.47 -18.15 -2.18
N SER A 182 -13.19 -19.45 -2.00
CA SER A 182 -14.04 -20.37 -1.23
C SER A 182 -13.87 -20.32 0.29
N LEU A 183 -12.81 -19.70 0.84
CA LEU A 183 -12.59 -19.64 2.31
C LEU A 183 -13.37 -18.53 3.03
N LYS A 184 -14.04 -17.61 2.34
CA LYS A 184 -14.66 -16.42 2.98
C LYS A 184 -15.77 -16.78 3.99
N ALA A 185 -16.43 -17.93 3.80
CA ALA A 185 -17.38 -18.49 4.75
C ALA A 185 -16.69 -19.24 5.90
N ALA A 186 -15.68 -20.07 5.60
CA ALA A 186 -14.94 -20.85 6.59
C ALA A 186 -14.14 -19.96 7.56
N TYR A 187 -13.62 -18.80 7.12
CA TYR A 187 -12.95 -17.82 7.97
C TYR A 187 -13.79 -17.36 9.16
N ARG A 188 -15.12 -17.21 8.98
CA ARG A 188 -16.05 -16.84 10.07
C ARG A 188 -16.16 -17.94 11.14
N THR A 189 -16.03 -19.21 10.75
CA THR A 189 -15.91 -20.34 11.68
C THR A 189 -14.51 -20.42 12.29
N LEU A 190 -13.47 -20.14 11.50
CA LEU A 190 -12.06 -20.20 11.88
C LEU A 190 -11.69 -19.20 12.98
N VAL A 191 -12.25 -17.98 12.95
CA VAL A 191 -12.09 -16.98 14.03
C VAL A 191 -12.68 -17.50 15.35
N GLY A 192 -13.76 -18.29 15.29
CA GLY A 192 -14.32 -18.98 16.44
C GLY A 192 -13.41 -20.07 17.02
N GLU A 193 -12.65 -20.78 16.18
CA GLU A 193 -11.77 -21.89 16.59
C GLU A 193 -10.34 -21.45 16.95
N HIS A 194 -9.82 -20.38 16.35
CA HIS A 194 -8.49 -19.83 16.67
C HIS A 194 -8.39 -19.24 18.09
N THR A 195 -9.52 -19.11 18.80
CA THR A 195 -9.60 -18.91 20.25
C THR A 195 -8.77 -19.91 21.07
N ALA A 196 -8.41 -21.09 20.54
CA ALA A 196 -7.71 -22.14 21.31
C ALA A 196 -6.16 -22.03 21.43
N LEU A 197 -5.45 -21.26 20.58
CA LEU A 197 -3.97 -21.38 20.44
C LEU A 197 -3.15 -20.09 20.67
N THR A 198 -3.20 -19.50 21.86
CA THR A 198 -2.27 -18.40 22.25
C THR A 198 -1.72 -18.67 23.65
N ASP A 199 -0.40 -18.53 23.82
CA ASP A 199 0.32 -18.76 25.09
C ASP A 199 0.30 -17.54 26.03
N SER A 200 -0.86 -16.88 26.09
CA SER A 200 -1.24 -16.04 27.22
C SER A 200 -2.32 -16.79 27.98
N THR A 201 -2.40 -16.59 29.30
CA THR A 201 -3.47 -17.22 30.10
C THR A 201 -4.83 -16.93 29.47
N ARG A 202 -5.77 -17.88 29.58
CA ARG A 202 -7.09 -17.87 28.89
C ARG A 202 -7.83 -16.52 28.96
N VAL A 203 -7.58 -15.77 30.03
CA VAL A 203 -8.03 -14.40 30.33
C VAL A 203 -7.48 -13.34 29.35
N GLY A 204 -6.18 -13.35 29.04
CA GLY A 204 -5.55 -12.35 28.17
C GLY A 204 -6.01 -12.43 26.71
N LYS A 205 -6.30 -13.64 26.23
CA LYS A 205 -6.84 -13.84 24.88
C LYS A 205 -8.28 -13.36 24.75
N GLN A 206 -9.13 -13.73 25.71
CA GLN A 206 -10.51 -13.28 25.74
C GLN A 206 -10.53 -11.74 25.75
N ARG A 207 -9.71 -11.10 26.59
CA ARG A 207 -9.58 -9.63 26.65
C ARG A 207 -9.13 -8.97 25.34
N PHE A 208 -8.23 -9.57 24.55
CA PHE A 208 -7.89 -9.01 23.24
C PHE A 208 -9.04 -9.16 22.24
N LEU A 209 -9.76 -10.28 22.25
CA LEU A 209 -10.94 -10.48 21.41
C LEU A 209 -12.11 -9.59 21.82
N ASP A 210 -12.29 -9.37 23.13
CA ASP A 210 -13.27 -8.44 23.70
C ASP A 210 -12.91 -7.00 23.31
N PHE A 211 -11.63 -6.61 23.42
CA PHE A 211 -11.12 -5.31 22.95
C PHE A 211 -11.32 -5.14 21.44
N TYR A 212 -10.99 -6.14 20.63
CA TYR A 212 -11.12 -6.11 19.18
C TYR A 212 -12.60 -6.07 18.74
N ALA A 213 -13.49 -6.78 19.44
CA ALA A 213 -14.93 -6.66 19.23
C ALA A 213 -15.42 -5.25 19.62
N ARG A 214 -15.05 -4.76 20.80
CA ARG A 214 -15.40 -3.43 21.31
C ARG A 214 -14.88 -2.30 20.41
N ALA A 215 -13.67 -2.39 19.90
CA ALA A 215 -13.08 -1.43 18.96
C ALA A 215 -13.74 -1.47 17.58
N ARG A 216 -14.41 -2.58 17.21
CA ARG A 216 -15.27 -2.64 16.02
C ARG A 216 -16.69 -2.14 16.28
N GLU A 217 -17.09 -1.96 17.54
CA GLU A 217 -18.38 -1.36 17.97
C GLU A 217 -18.27 0.13 18.32
N ILE A 218 -17.10 0.60 18.77
CA ILE A 218 -16.80 2.02 18.97
C ILE A 218 -16.45 2.62 17.61
N ASP A 219 -17.14 3.70 17.25
CA ASP A 219 -16.89 4.45 16.01
C ASP A 219 -16.08 5.73 16.30
N MET A 220 -15.67 6.45 15.26
CA MET A 220 -14.71 7.56 15.37
C MET A 220 -15.21 8.86 14.73
N PRO A 221 -14.94 10.03 15.35
CA PRO A 221 -15.36 11.32 14.83
C PRO A 221 -14.78 11.59 13.43
N THR A 222 -15.49 12.38 12.62
CA THR A 222 -15.08 12.75 11.26
C THR A 222 -15.10 14.26 11.14
N GLN A 223 -13.97 14.87 11.45
CA GLN A 223 -13.88 16.31 11.76
C GLN A 223 -13.38 17.18 10.60
N PHE A 224 -13.07 16.56 9.45
CA PHE A 224 -12.57 17.20 8.22
C PHE A 224 -11.37 18.16 8.39
N ASN A 225 -10.68 18.12 9.53
CA ASN A 225 -9.67 19.09 9.98
C ASN A 225 -10.17 20.55 9.94
N SER A 226 -11.43 20.80 10.30
CA SER A 226 -12.05 22.13 10.37
C SER A 226 -12.67 22.40 11.75
N PRO A 227 -12.57 23.62 12.31
CA PRO A 227 -13.24 24.00 13.56
C PRO A 227 -14.75 23.79 13.54
N LEU A 228 -15.42 23.99 12.39
CA LEU A 228 -16.87 23.77 12.21
C LEU A 228 -17.33 22.35 12.53
N TYR A 229 -16.41 21.38 12.52
CA TYR A 229 -16.67 19.97 12.72
C TYR A 229 -15.91 19.41 13.93
N ASP A 230 -15.55 20.26 14.91
CA ASP A 230 -15.01 19.75 16.18
C ASP A 230 -16.05 18.87 16.91
N GLY A 231 -15.60 17.70 17.37
CA GLY A 231 -16.48 16.66 17.92
C GLY A 231 -17.48 16.03 16.94
N HIS A 232 -17.53 16.42 15.66
CA HIS A 232 -18.51 15.88 14.72
C HIS A 232 -18.35 14.37 14.54
N PHE A 233 -19.47 13.66 14.63
CA PHE A 233 -19.52 12.21 14.67
C PHE A 233 -20.56 11.71 13.65
N PRO A 234 -20.18 10.92 12.64
CA PRO A 234 -21.12 10.45 11.62
C PRO A 234 -22.11 9.42 12.20
N GLU A 235 -23.33 9.36 11.67
CA GLU A 235 -24.32 8.35 12.06
C GLU A 235 -24.10 6.98 11.37
N ALA A 236 -23.25 6.93 10.34
CA ALA A 236 -22.96 5.71 9.57
C ALA A 236 -21.55 5.71 8.98
N ASP A 237 -20.97 4.51 8.84
CA ASP A 237 -19.75 4.27 8.06
C ASP A 237 -19.91 4.78 6.61
N ALA A 238 -18.87 5.45 6.08
CA ALA A 238 -18.73 5.66 4.65
C ALA A 238 -18.68 4.30 3.91
N ALA A 239 -19.11 4.25 2.64
CA ALA A 239 -19.25 3.00 1.90
C ALA A 239 -17.95 2.18 1.84
N SER A 240 -16.81 2.86 1.71
CA SER A 240 -15.47 2.25 1.76
C SER A 240 -15.13 1.63 3.12
N VAL A 241 -15.47 2.32 4.21
CA VAL A 241 -15.27 1.83 5.59
C VAL A 241 -16.20 0.65 5.89
N ARG A 242 -17.46 0.72 5.44
CA ARG A 242 -18.45 -0.38 5.53
C ARG A 242 -17.97 -1.65 4.83
N ILE A 243 -17.40 -1.52 3.62
CA ILE A 243 -16.81 -2.64 2.87
C ILE A 243 -15.64 -3.26 3.65
N LEU A 244 -14.71 -2.43 4.15
CA LEU A 244 -13.56 -2.88 4.95
C LEU A 244 -13.98 -3.59 6.25
N ARG A 245 -14.90 -2.99 7.03
CA ARG A 245 -15.45 -3.59 8.25
C ARG A 245 -16.14 -4.93 7.95
N HIS A 246 -16.89 -5.04 6.84
CA HIS A 246 -17.53 -6.29 6.43
C HIS A 246 -16.53 -7.37 5.99
N ALA A 247 -15.42 -6.97 5.36
CA ALA A 247 -14.31 -7.85 5.01
C ALA A 247 -13.52 -8.36 6.23
N GLY A 248 -13.72 -7.75 7.41
CA GLY A 248 -13.02 -8.11 8.65
C GLY A 248 -11.81 -7.24 8.97
N ALA A 249 -11.60 -6.13 8.27
CA ALA A 249 -10.54 -5.19 8.60
C ALA A 249 -10.81 -4.50 9.95
N LEU A 250 -9.73 -4.22 10.68
CA LEU A 250 -9.74 -3.32 11.84
C LEU A 250 -9.49 -1.90 11.33
N VAL A 251 -10.43 -0.99 11.56
CA VAL A 251 -10.25 0.43 11.26
C VAL A 251 -9.74 1.08 12.54
N PHE A 252 -8.42 1.21 12.67
CA PHE A 252 -7.76 1.53 13.94
C PHE A 252 -7.80 3.02 14.32
N GLY A 253 -7.92 3.92 13.34
CA GLY A 253 -7.82 5.36 13.59
C GLY A 253 -8.29 6.21 12.41
N LYS A 254 -8.26 7.54 12.61
CA LYS A 254 -8.54 8.54 11.59
C LYS A 254 -7.28 9.36 11.34
N THR A 255 -6.71 9.22 10.14
CA THR A 255 -5.51 9.93 9.74
C THR A 255 -5.79 11.40 9.42
N ILE A 256 -4.83 12.27 9.76
CA ILE A 256 -4.93 13.72 9.51
C ILE A 256 -5.08 14.02 8.01
N THR A 257 -6.04 14.89 7.68
CA THR A 257 -6.21 15.52 6.37
C THR A 257 -5.89 17.02 6.46
N THR A 258 -5.58 17.70 5.36
CA THR A 258 -5.80 19.15 5.31
C THR A 258 -7.30 19.45 5.42
N GLU A 259 -7.63 20.67 5.88
CA GLU A 259 -9.02 21.13 6.01
C GLU A 259 -9.82 20.90 4.72
N PHE A 260 -10.93 20.15 4.85
CA PHE A 260 -11.82 19.68 3.78
C PHE A 260 -11.13 19.07 2.55
N ALA A 261 -9.92 18.52 2.73
CA ALA A 261 -9.04 18.06 1.66
C ALA A 261 -8.62 19.13 0.61
N ALA A 262 -8.90 20.41 0.88
CA ALA A 262 -8.82 21.49 -0.08
C ALA A 262 -7.71 22.51 0.23
N ILE A 263 -7.50 22.87 1.51
CA ILE A 263 -6.48 23.87 1.85
C ILE A 263 -5.06 23.36 1.53
N HIS A 264 -4.18 24.30 1.21
CA HIS A 264 -2.84 24.01 0.70
C HIS A 264 -1.75 24.05 1.77
N VAL A 265 -1.97 24.81 2.84
CA VAL A 265 -1.18 24.79 4.07
C VAL A 265 -1.22 23.38 4.66
N GLY A 266 -0.05 22.87 5.05
CA GLY A 266 0.07 21.54 5.64
C GLY A 266 -0.49 21.48 7.06
N PRO A 267 -1.08 20.34 7.46
CA PRO A 267 -1.42 20.12 8.86
C PRO A 267 -0.15 19.81 9.66
N LYS A 268 -0.27 19.61 10.97
CA LYS A 268 0.86 19.30 11.89
C LYS A 268 1.52 17.92 11.65
N THR A 269 1.23 17.24 10.55
CA THR A 269 1.88 15.98 10.16
C THR A 269 3.20 16.30 9.47
N HIS A 270 4.28 15.66 9.91
CA HIS A 270 5.61 15.79 9.32
C HIS A 270 5.95 14.54 8.48
N ASN A 271 6.95 14.65 7.61
CA ASN A 271 7.44 13.52 6.80
C ASN A 271 8.24 12.54 7.68
N PRO A 272 7.98 11.21 7.64
CA PRO A 272 8.74 10.24 8.44
C PRO A 272 10.24 10.17 8.11
N HIS A 273 10.65 10.54 6.89
CA HIS A 273 12.06 10.54 6.47
C HIS A 273 12.83 11.79 6.91
N ASP A 274 12.12 12.92 7.10
CA ASP A 274 12.69 14.19 7.57
C ASP A 274 11.60 14.99 8.30
N PRO A 275 11.67 15.11 9.64
CA PRO A 275 10.66 15.83 10.42
C PRO A 275 10.66 17.35 10.15
N LEU A 276 11.59 17.90 9.36
CA LEU A 276 11.54 19.30 8.92
C LEU A 276 10.74 19.48 7.61
N ARG A 277 10.29 18.40 6.97
CA ARG A 277 9.59 18.44 5.66
C ARG A 277 8.12 18.04 5.75
N THR A 278 7.34 18.49 4.77
CA THR A 278 5.95 18.08 4.60
C THR A 278 5.84 16.62 4.14
N PRO A 279 4.89 15.82 4.65
CA PRO A 279 4.52 14.52 4.07
C PRO A 279 3.66 14.70 2.80
N GLY A 280 3.40 15.94 2.37
CA GLY A 280 2.44 16.26 1.34
C GLY A 280 1.02 16.31 1.88
N GLY A 281 0.03 16.08 1.02
CA GLY A 281 -1.38 16.14 1.36
C GLY A 281 -2.27 16.25 0.12
N SER A 282 -3.59 16.31 0.26
CA SER A 282 -4.32 16.46 1.53
C SER A 282 -4.35 15.24 2.44
N SER A 283 -4.14 14.01 1.93
CA SER A 283 -4.05 12.79 2.75
C SER A 283 -2.71 12.65 3.49
N SER A 284 -2.31 13.71 4.20
CA SER A 284 -1.01 13.88 4.87
C SER A 284 -0.73 12.76 5.88
N GLY A 285 -1.68 12.49 6.76
CA GLY A 285 -1.56 11.42 7.76
C GLY A 285 -1.57 10.02 7.15
N SER A 286 -2.32 9.79 6.07
CA SER A 286 -2.41 8.47 5.42
C SER A 286 -1.07 8.04 4.84
N GLY A 287 -0.39 8.93 4.10
CA GLY A 287 0.93 8.66 3.53
C GLY A 287 2.00 8.49 4.60
N ALA A 288 2.01 9.36 5.62
CA ALA A 288 2.95 9.28 6.73
C ALA A 288 2.76 7.99 7.55
N ALA A 289 1.53 7.59 7.90
CA ALA A 289 1.26 6.43 8.75
C ALA A 289 1.62 5.08 8.10
N VAL A 290 1.49 4.95 6.77
CA VAL A 290 1.94 3.75 6.04
C VAL A 290 3.47 3.66 5.97
N THR A 291 4.12 4.82 5.86
CA THR A 291 5.58 4.97 5.77
C THR A 291 6.27 4.78 7.10
N ASP A 292 5.69 5.26 8.21
CA ASP A 292 6.17 5.07 9.58
C ASP A 292 5.68 3.73 10.19
N PHE A 293 5.23 2.79 9.35
CA PHE A 293 4.81 1.43 9.74
C PHE A 293 3.68 1.35 10.78
N GLN A 294 2.99 2.46 11.04
CA GLN A 294 1.83 2.52 11.95
C GLN A 294 0.65 1.72 11.37
N ALA A 295 0.45 1.78 10.05
CA ALA A 295 -0.53 0.98 9.32
C ALA A 295 0.15 0.20 8.17
N PRO A 296 -0.34 -1.00 7.78
CA PRO A 296 0.08 -1.65 6.54
C PRO A 296 -0.48 -0.95 5.30
N MET A 297 -1.71 -0.45 5.40
CA MET A 297 -2.45 0.23 4.33
C MET A 297 -3.23 1.39 4.92
N ALA A 298 -3.49 2.42 4.10
CA ALA A 298 -4.39 3.51 4.45
C ALA A 298 -5.28 3.88 3.28
N LEU A 299 -6.50 4.35 3.58
CA LEU A 299 -7.33 5.05 2.59
C LEU A 299 -6.91 6.52 2.50
N GLY A 300 -7.10 7.10 1.33
CA GLY A 300 -7.05 8.54 1.11
C GLY A 300 -7.97 8.94 -0.03
N THR A 301 -7.89 10.20 -0.43
CA THR A 301 -8.68 10.73 -1.55
C THR A 301 -7.80 11.60 -2.44
N GLN A 302 -8.15 11.72 -3.71
CA GLN A 302 -7.54 12.64 -4.65
C GLN A 302 -8.60 13.31 -5.51
N THR A 303 -8.81 14.61 -5.26
CA THR A 303 -9.50 15.52 -6.18
C THR A 303 -8.55 15.99 -7.29
N GLY A 304 -7.30 16.32 -6.95
CA GLY A 304 -6.28 16.72 -7.92
C GLY A 304 -4.89 16.10 -7.72
N ARG A 305 -4.49 15.85 -6.46
CA ARG A 305 -3.10 15.50 -6.09
C ARG A 305 -2.92 14.64 -4.85
N SER A 306 -4.01 14.48 -4.10
CA SER A 306 -3.94 14.19 -2.68
C SER A 306 -3.62 12.74 -2.33
N MET A 307 -3.46 11.87 -3.33
CA MET A 307 -2.91 10.51 -3.23
C MET A 307 -1.46 10.46 -3.71
N ILE A 308 -1.23 10.84 -4.97
CA ILE A 308 0.02 10.57 -5.70
C ILE A 308 1.21 11.35 -5.14
N ARG A 309 1.03 12.63 -4.83
CA ARG A 309 2.11 13.45 -4.25
C ARG A 309 2.55 12.95 -2.87
N PRO A 310 1.66 12.81 -1.86
CA PRO A 310 2.06 12.22 -0.58
C PRO A 310 2.64 10.81 -0.74
N ALA A 311 2.19 9.98 -1.69
CA ALA A 311 2.84 8.69 -1.93
C ALA A 311 4.33 8.84 -2.33
N SER A 312 4.60 9.74 -3.29
CA SER A 312 5.97 10.08 -3.70
C SER A 312 6.79 10.67 -2.54
N PHE A 313 6.28 11.69 -1.85
CA PHE A 313 6.99 12.39 -0.78
C PHE A 313 7.33 11.52 0.43
N ASN A 314 6.56 10.45 0.68
CA ASN A 314 6.86 9.50 1.75
C ASN A 314 7.49 8.20 1.22
N GLY A 315 7.76 8.06 -0.09
CA GLY A 315 8.48 6.91 -0.66
C GLY A 315 7.71 5.58 -0.60
N ILE A 316 6.40 5.61 -0.84
CA ILE A 316 5.51 4.43 -0.77
C ILE A 316 4.62 4.33 -2.03
N TYR A 317 3.91 3.21 -2.19
CA TYR A 317 2.90 3.11 -3.24
C TYR A 317 1.65 3.90 -2.88
N GLY A 318 1.09 4.57 -3.89
CA GLY A 318 -0.18 5.27 -3.77
C GLY A 318 -0.98 5.13 -5.05
N PHE A 319 -2.17 4.55 -4.94
CA PHE A 319 -3.02 4.23 -6.06
C PHE A 319 -4.26 5.12 -6.05
N LYS A 320 -4.38 5.98 -7.07
CA LYS A 320 -5.62 6.66 -7.41
C LYS A 320 -6.35 5.79 -8.42
N LEU A 321 -7.51 5.27 -8.05
CA LEU A 321 -8.35 4.45 -8.92
C LEU A 321 -8.86 5.23 -10.14
N THR A 322 -9.44 4.54 -11.12
CA THR A 322 -10.34 5.18 -12.10
C THR A 322 -11.48 5.86 -11.33
N TRP A 323 -11.86 7.05 -11.78
CA TRP A 323 -12.94 7.80 -11.13
C TRP A 323 -14.24 6.99 -11.15
N ASN A 324 -14.89 6.92 -9.98
CA ASN A 324 -16.15 6.19 -9.76
C ASN A 324 -16.07 4.65 -9.89
N SER A 325 -14.89 4.04 -9.91
CA SER A 325 -14.74 2.57 -9.79
C SER A 325 -15.09 2.02 -8.40
N VAL A 326 -15.12 2.88 -7.38
CA VAL A 326 -15.55 2.55 -6.01
C VAL A 326 -16.44 3.66 -5.44
N SER A 327 -17.37 3.29 -4.55
CA SER A 327 -18.29 4.26 -3.95
C SER A 327 -17.59 5.25 -3.03
N ARG A 328 -18.00 6.51 -3.13
CA ARG A 328 -17.55 7.67 -2.34
C ARG A 328 -18.63 8.14 -1.35
N GLU A 329 -19.73 7.39 -1.21
CA GLU A 329 -20.80 7.67 -0.25
C GLU A 329 -20.23 7.76 1.18
N GLY A 330 -20.58 8.84 1.91
CA GLY A 330 -20.06 9.16 3.24
C GLY A 330 -18.68 9.84 3.26
N GLN A 331 -18.05 10.08 2.11
CA GLN A 331 -16.91 10.98 1.98
C GLN A 331 -17.40 12.45 1.96
N LYS A 332 -16.66 13.40 2.56
CA LYS A 332 -16.88 14.82 2.25
C LYS A 332 -16.56 15.05 0.78
N ILE A 333 -17.48 15.72 0.09
CA ILE A 333 -17.32 16.14 -1.29
C ILE A 333 -16.63 17.51 -1.29
N TYR A 334 -15.57 17.62 -2.10
CA TYR A 334 -14.98 18.88 -2.56
C TYR A 334 -15.44 19.13 -3.99
N ALA A 335 -15.17 18.20 -4.91
CA ALA A 335 -15.63 18.30 -6.29
C ALA A 335 -16.02 16.92 -6.82
N LEU A 336 -17.33 16.73 -6.98
CA LEU A 336 -17.99 15.47 -7.32
C LEU A 336 -17.40 14.81 -8.58
N MET A 337 -17.00 15.59 -9.58
CA MET A 337 -16.42 15.09 -10.82
C MET A 337 -14.95 14.67 -10.73
N TYR A 338 -14.24 14.99 -9.64
CA TYR A 338 -12.79 14.75 -9.54
C TYR A 338 -12.40 13.94 -8.31
N ASP A 339 -13.12 14.09 -7.19
CA ASP A 339 -12.91 13.36 -5.95
C ASP A 339 -12.83 11.86 -6.22
N THR A 340 -11.67 11.26 -6.03
CA THR A 340 -11.44 9.82 -6.28
C THR A 340 -10.88 9.18 -5.02
N LEU A 341 -11.47 8.07 -4.56
CA LEU A 341 -10.89 7.28 -3.47
C LEU A 341 -9.56 6.68 -3.93
N GLY A 342 -8.59 6.59 -3.04
CA GLY A 342 -7.33 5.93 -3.31
C GLY A 342 -6.77 5.20 -2.10
N TRP A 343 -5.74 4.40 -2.36
CA TRP A 343 -5.12 3.50 -1.40
C TRP A 343 -3.62 3.73 -1.30
N TYR A 344 -3.08 3.57 -0.10
CA TYR A 344 -1.64 3.50 0.16
C TYR A 344 -1.27 2.09 0.62
N GLY A 345 -0.09 1.64 0.20
CA GLY A 345 0.53 0.39 0.63
C GLY A 345 2.05 0.50 0.56
N ARG A 346 2.76 -0.46 1.14
CA ARG A 346 4.23 -0.54 1.02
C ARG A 346 4.67 -1.44 -0.12
N CYS A 347 3.75 -2.19 -0.70
CA CYS A 347 3.95 -2.99 -1.91
C CYS A 347 2.68 -2.99 -2.76
N VAL A 348 2.77 -3.48 -3.99
CA VAL A 348 1.61 -3.57 -4.90
C VAL A 348 0.62 -4.62 -4.43
N GLU A 349 1.09 -5.68 -3.77
CA GLU A 349 0.23 -6.75 -3.27
C GLU A 349 -0.75 -6.28 -2.17
N ASP A 350 -0.36 -5.27 -1.39
CA ASP A 350 -1.26 -4.56 -0.45
C ASP A 350 -2.43 -3.91 -1.22
N LEU A 351 -2.14 -3.29 -2.37
CA LEU A 351 -3.13 -2.61 -3.20
C LEU A 351 -4.02 -3.60 -3.96
N VAL A 352 -3.48 -4.75 -4.38
CA VAL A 352 -4.25 -5.86 -4.97
C VAL A 352 -5.23 -6.46 -3.96
N LEU A 353 -4.84 -6.58 -2.69
CA LEU A 353 -5.76 -7.01 -1.62
C LEU A 353 -6.94 -6.07 -1.46
N LEU A 354 -6.71 -4.75 -1.55
CA LEU A 354 -7.79 -3.77 -1.55
C LEU A 354 -8.64 -3.87 -2.84
N ALA A 355 -8.02 -4.08 -4.01
CA ALA A 355 -8.75 -4.34 -5.26
C ALA A 355 -9.71 -5.54 -5.15
N ASP A 356 -9.28 -6.63 -4.50
CA ASP A 356 -10.12 -7.80 -4.22
C ASP A 356 -11.26 -7.51 -3.22
N ILE A 357 -10.98 -6.74 -2.17
CA ILE A 357 -11.98 -6.39 -1.15
C ILE A 357 -13.07 -5.47 -1.73
N PHE A 358 -12.68 -4.53 -2.58
CA PHE A 358 -13.57 -3.60 -3.27
C PHE A 358 -14.20 -4.17 -4.55
N ALA A 359 -13.91 -5.42 -4.90
CA ALA A 359 -14.38 -6.10 -6.11
C ALA A 359 -14.09 -5.33 -7.40
N LEU A 360 -12.92 -4.66 -7.45
CA LEU A 360 -12.44 -3.96 -8.63
C LEU A 360 -12.12 -4.98 -9.73
N GLN A 361 -12.68 -4.75 -10.92
CA GLN A 361 -12.53 -5.60 -12.10
C GLN A 361 -12.24 -4.71 -13.31
N ASP A 362 -11.34 -5.18 -14.17
CA ASP A 362 -11.12 -4.63 -15.50
C ASP A 362 -11.87 -5.51 -16.52
N ASP A 363 -12.19 -4.96 -17.68
CA ASP A 363 -12.69 -5.76 -18.81
C ASP A 363 -11.57 -6.66 -19.38
N GLU A 364 -11.93 -7.85 -19.86
CA GLU A 364 -11.01 -8.76 -20.55
C GLU A 364 -10.54 -8.15 -21.89
N ASP A 365 -9.22 -7.98 -22.03
CA ASP A 365 -8.56 -7.49 -23.25
C ASP A 365 -7.34 -8.42 -23.50
N GLU A 366 -7.60 -9.61 -24.05
CA GLU A 366 -6.57 -10.65 -24.27
C GLU A 366 -5.42 -10.13 -25.15
N ASP A 367 -5.77 -9.36 -26.19
CA ASP A 367 -4.86 -8.70 -27.14
C ASP A 367 -3.89 -7.72 -26.47
N ARG A 368 -4.23 -7.21 -25.27
CA ARG A 368 -3.42 -6.28 -24.48
C ARG A 368 -3.12 -6.78 -23.06
N SER A 369 -3.10 -8.09 -22.87
CA SER A 369 -2.60 -8.70 -21.63
C SER A 369 -1.13 -8.35 -21.40
N PHE A 370 -0.76 -8.00 -20.16
CA PHE A 370 0.64 -7.76 -19.81
C PHE A 370 1.37 -9.09 -19.64
N GLN A 371 2.54 -9.23 -20.25
CA GLN A 371 3.31 -10.49 -20.30
C GLN A 371 4.70 -10.34 -19.64
N GLY A 372 4.83 -9.39 -18.71
CA GLY A 372 6.10 -8.99 -18.08
C GLY A 372 6.83 -7.87 -18.83
N ILE A 373 7.96 -7.43 -18.29
CA ILE A 373 8.70 -6.23 -18.74
C ILE A 373 9.34 -6.41 -20.13
N ALA A 374 9.84 -7.60 -20.45
CA ALA A 374 10.54 -7.85 -21.71
C ALA A 374 9.62 -7.65 -22.91
N ARG A 375 9.99 -6.70 -23.80
CA ARG A 375 9.19 -6.21 -24.95
C ARG A 375 7.89 -5.49 -24.58
N ALA A 376 7.61 -5.22 -23.31
CA ALA A 376 6.50 -4.34 -22.95
C ALA A 376 6.81 -2.91 -23.44
N ARG A 377 5.80 -2.25 -23.99
CA ARG A 377 5.91 -0.89 -24.49
C ARG A 377 5.55 0.09 -23.39
N PHE A 378 6.44 1.00 -23.05
CA PHE A 378 6.19 2.10 -22.11
C PHE A 378 6.34 3.45 -22.82
N ALA A 379 5.63 4.46 -22.32
CA ALA A 379 5.69 5.82 -22.86
C ALA A 379 6.09 6.82 -21.77
N ILE A 380 7.18 7.57 -21.98
CA ILE A 380 7.55 8.72 -21.16
C ILE A 380 6.71 9.92 -21.63
N CYS A 381 5.79 10.40 -20.80
CA CYS A 381 4.91 11.52 -21.13
C CYS A 381 5.38 12.81 -20.43
N LYS A 382 6.04 13.69 -21.19
CA LYS A 382 6.42 15.04 -20.75
C LYS A 382 5.35 16.03 -21.20
N THR A 383 4.38 16.30 -20.33
CA THR A 383 3.29 17.26 -20.62
C THR A 383 3.83 18.70 -20.70
N SER A 384 3.01 19.67 -21.10
CA SER A 384 3.33 21.11 -21.03
C SER A 384 3.73 21.63 -19.64
N ILE A 385 3.51 20.84 -18.59
CA ILE A 385 3.96 21.12 -17.22
C ILE A 385 5.43 20.71 -16.98
N TRP A 386 6.04 19.90 -17.86
CA TRP A 386 7.42 19.40 -17.74
C TRP A 386 8.48 20.45 -17.38
N PRO A 387 8.44 21.72 -17.86
CA PRO A 387 9.38 22.76 -17.41
C PRO A 387 9.37 23.08 -15.90
N LYS A 388 8.40 22.55 -15.14
CA LYS A 388 8.33 22.65 -13.67
C LYS A 388 8.95 21.44 -12.94
N ALA A 389 9.49 20.45 -13.64
CA ALA A 389 10.21 19.33 -13.02
C ALA A 389 11.57 19.83 -12.52
N GLY A 390 11.87 19.61 -11.24
CA GLY A 390 13.18 19.85 -10.65
C GLY A 390 14.18 18.73 -10.97
N PRO A 391 15.48 18.94 -10.68
CA PRO A 391 16.55 18.03 -11.06
C PRO A 391 16.34 16.58 -10.57
N GLY A 392 15.83 16.37 -9.35
CA GLY A 392 15.63 15.02 -8.82
C GLY A 392 14.58 14.22 -9.61
N THR A 393 13.50 14.89 -10.01
CA THR A 393 12.46 14.31 -10.86
C THR A 393 12.94 14.06 -12.29
N GLN A 394 13.78 14.96 -12.82
CA GLN A 394 14.37 14.79 -14.15
C GLN A 394 15.31 13.58 -14.20
N ASP A 395 16.17 13.41 -13.20
CA ASP A 395 17.05 12.23 -13.06
C ASP A 395 16.24 10.95 -12.87
N ALA A 396 15.25 10.96 -11.95
CA ALA A 396 14.37 9.82 -11.71
C ALA A 396 13.69 9.32 -13.01
N LEU A 397 13.12 10.23 -13.81
CA LEU A 397 12.44 9.87 -15.06
C LEU A 397 13.40 9.35 -16.15
N ALA A 398 14.61 9.92 -16.23
CA ALA A 398 15.65 9.44 -17.14
C ALA A 398 16.13 8.04 -16.74
N ARG A 399 16.47 7.85 -15.46
CA ARG A 399 16.92 6.58 -14.88
C ARG A 399 15.86 5.49 -15.01
N ALA A 400 14.58 5.81 -14.78
CA ALA A 400 13.46 4.90 -14.99
C ALA A 400 13.37 4.39 -16.43
N ALA A 401 13.55 5.28 -17.42
CA ALA A 401 13.56 4.89 -18.83
C ALA A 401 14.73 3.96 -19.16
N ASP A 402 15.91 4.21 -18.61
CA ASP A 402 17.11 3.40 -18.86
C ASP A 402 17.09 2.05 -18.14
N LEU A 403 16.52 1.98 -16.92
CA LEU A 403 16.27 0.72 -16.20
C LEU A 403 15.25 -0.16 -16.95
N LEU A 404 14.15 0.41 -17.44
CA LEU A 404 13.19 -0.39 -18.22
C LEU A 404 13.79 -0.88 -19.53
N ARG A 405 14.64 -0.09 -20.20
CA ARG A 405 15.39 -0.52 -21.39
C ARG A 405 16.41 -1.62 -21.08
N SER A 406 17.13 -1.55 -19.95
CA SER A 406 18.12 -2.58 -19.58
C SER A 406 17.46 -3.93 -19.27
N HIS A 407 16.22 -3.90 -18.75
CA HIS A 407 15.35 -5.07 -18.57
C HIS A 407 14.56 -5.47 -19.83
N GLY A 408 14.85 -4.85 -20.98
CA GLY A 408 14.37 -5.27 -22.30
C GLY A 408 13.01 -4.71 -22.72
N ALA A 409 12.51 -3.66 -22.07
CA ALA A 409 11.28 -2.96 -22.45
C ALA A 409 11.51 -1.94 -23.60
N GLU A 410 10.46 -1.66 -24.37
CA GLU A 410 10.46 -0.63 -25.41
C GLU A 410 9.97 0.70 -24.83
N VAL A 411 10.89 1.62 -24.50
CA VAL A 411 10.54 2.91 -23.88
C VAL A 411 10.58 4.05 -24.90
N HIS A 412 9.39 4.49 -25.31
CA HIS A 412 9.15 5.60 -26.23
C HIS A 412 8.97 6.94 -25.49
N GLU A 413 9.09 8.07 -26.19
CA GLU A 413 8.52 9.34 -25.73
C GLU A 413 7.11 9.49 -26.32
N LEU A 414 6.16 9.99 -25.52
CA LEU A 414 4.79 10.26 -25.93
C LEU A 414 4.52 11.76 -25.92
N GLU A 415 4.33 12.31 -27.12
CA GLU A 415 3.75 13.64 -27.29
C GLU A 415 2.22 13.50 -27.35
N LEU A 416 1.52 14.13 -26.40
CA LEU A 416 0.07 14.22 -26.44
C LEU A 416 -0.35 15.32 -27.44
N PRO A 417 -1.50 15.17 -28.15
CA PRO A 417 -2.05 16.24 -28.98
C PRO A 417 -2.19 17.56 -28.22
N SER A 418 -1.97 18.71 -28.87
CA SER A 418 -1.94 20.03 -28.20
C SER A 418 -3.23 20.40 -27.45
N ALA A 419 -4.37 19.79 -27.79
CA ALA A 419 -5.63 19.93 -27.03
C ALA A 419 -5.53 19.44 -25.57
N PHE A 420 -4.49 18.67 -25.22
CA PHE A 420 -4.20 18.28 -23.84
C PHE A 420 -3.59 19.40 -22.99
N ASP A 421 -3.05 20.46 -23.60
CA ASP A 421 -2.45 21.59 -22.88
C ASP A 421 -3.49 22.47 -22.18
N ASP A 422 -4.75 22.44 -22.62
CA ASP A 422 -5.87 23.13 -21.99
C ASP A 422 -6.48 22.35 -20.80
N VAL A 423 -6.17 21.05 -20.66
CA VAL A 423 -6.75 20.17 -19.61
C VAL A 423 -6.49 20.68 -18.19
N PRO A 424 -5.31 21.23 -17.82
CA PRO A 424 -5.10 21.83 -16.51
C PRO A 424 -6.06 22.98 -16.21
N GLU A 425 -6.42 23.81 -17.20
CA GLU A 425 -7.35 24.93 -17.04
C GLU A 425 -8.81 24.45 -16.97
N TRP A 426 -9.21 23.49 -17.82
CA TRP A 426 -10.55 22.90 -17.72
C TRP A 426 -10.76 22.21 -16.37
N TYR A 427 -9.76 21.48 -15.87
CA TYR A 427 -9.76 20.92 -14.52
C TYR A 427 -9.91 22.02 -13.46
N ARG A 428 -9.17 23.14 -13.57
CA ARG A 428 -9.23 24.25 -12.61
C ARG A 428 -10.61 24.90 -12.56
N ILE A 429 -11.19 25.19 -13.72
CA ILE A 429 -12.56 25.72 -13.85
C ILE A 429 -13.55 24.76 -13.17
N GLY A 430 -13.47 23.47 -13.45
CA GLY A 430 -14.36 22.46 -12.86
C GLY A 430 -14.23 22.37 -11.34
N LEU A 431 -12.99 22.26 -10.84
CA LEU A 431 -12.68 22.18 -9.40
C LEU A 431 -13.27 23.37 -8.62
N HIS A 432 -13.03 24.59 -9.09
CA HIS A 432 -13.46 25.81 -8.39
C HIS A 432 -14.99 25.97 -8.45
N THR A 433 -15.60 25.69 -9.62
CA THR A 433 -17.06 25.83 -9.79
C THR A 433 -17.88 24.74 -9.10
N GLU A 434 -17.31 23.55 -8.83
CA GLU A 434 -17.91 22.55 -7.94
C GLU A 434 -17.63 22.85 -6.47
N GLY A 435 -16.41 23.29 -6.13
CA GLY A 435 -16.06 23.75 -4.78
C GLY A 435 -16.99 24.85 -4.26
N HIS A 436 -17.38 25.79 -5.13
CA HIS A 436 -18.44 26.77 -4.87
C HIS A 436 -19.71 26.12 -4.31
N THR A 437 -20.21 25.08 -4.97
CA THR A 437 -21.46 24.41 -4.57
C THR A 437 -21.28 23.49 -3.36
N SER A 438 -20.11 22.87 -3.21
CA SER A 438 -19.81 21.92 -2.14
C SER A 438 -19.50 22.55 -0.78
N PHE A 439 -19.01 23.80 -0.77
CA PHE A 439 -18.65 24.55 0.44
C PHE A 439 -19.59 25.72 0.76
N LEU A 440 -20.58 26.02 -0.10
CA LEU A 440 -21.63 26.98 0.22
C LEU A 440 -22.33 26.71 1.57
N PRO A 441 -22.60 25.45 2.01
CA PRO A 441 -23.17 25.20 3.33
C PRO A 441 -22.26 25.66 4.47
N GLU A 442 -20.97 25.28 4.45
CA GLU A 442 -20.00 25.70 5.47
C GLU A 442 -19.82 27.22 5.51
N TYR A 443 -19.66 27.86 4.34
CA TYR A 443 -19.55 29.33 4.22
C TYR A 443 -20.77 30.05 4.82
N ARG A 444 -21.99 29.52 4.61
CA ARG A 444 -23.21 30.10 5.19
C ARG A 444 -23.38 29.89 6.70
N VAL A 445 -22.68 28.91 7.28
CA VAL A 445 -22.76 28.58 8.71
C VAL A 445 -21.67 29.26 9.54
N GLY A 446 -20.45 29.37 8.99
CA GLY A 446 -19.31 30.00 9.66
C GLY A 446 -18.17 30.26 8.69
N GLU A 447 -18.34 31.28 7.84
CA GLU A 447 -17.31 31.84 6.95
C GLU A 447 -16.00 32.15 7.69
N ASP A 448 -16.08 32.65 8.93
CA ASP A 448 -14.95 33.01 9.79
C ASP A 448 -14.15 31.80 10.34
N GLN A 449 -14.66 30.59 10.10
CA GLN A 449 -14.10 29.33 10.64
C GLN A 449 -13.60 28.38 9.54
N ILE A 450 -13.54 28.82 8.29
CA ILE A 450 -13.04 28.03 7.15
C ILE A 450 -11.88 28.72 6.43
N GLY A 451 -10.97 27.93 5.86
CA GLY A 451 -9.81 28.47 5.13
C GLY A 451 -10.17 29.30 3.88
N GLN A 452 -9.40 30.38 3.66
CA GLN A 452 -9.59 31.37 2.59
C GLN A 452 -9.83 30.79 1.19
N VAL A 453 -9.19 29.68 0.83
CA VAL A 453 -9.38 29.00 -0.48
C VAL A 453 -10.83 28.55 -0.70
N LEU A 454 -11.57 28.26 0.37
CA LEU A 454 -12.98 27.85 0.31
C LEU A 454 -13.90 29.04 0.11
N ILE A 455 -13.58 30.15 0.80
CA ILE A 455 -14.22 31.46 0.60
C ILE A 455 -14.06 31.87 -0.86
N GLU A 456 -12.85 31.84 -1.41
CA GLU A 456 -12.55 32.19 -2.81
C GLU A 456 -13.34 31.34 -3.83
N HIS A 457 -13.55 30.05 -3.56
CA HIS A 457 -14.41 29.19 -4.39
C HIS A 457 -15.88 29.60 -4.31
N VAL A 458 -16.42 29.80 -3.10
CA VAL A 458 -17.84 30.17 -2.89
C VAL A 458 -18.15 31.57 -3.41
N GLU A 459 -17.22 32.51 -3.27
CA GLU A 459 -17.34 33.87 -3.82
C GLU A 459 -17.05 33.92 -5.33
N ASN A 460 -16.53 32.84 -5.92
CA ASN A 460 -16.14 32.75 -7.32
C ASN A 460 -15.12 33.83 -7.70
N ALA A 461 -14.02 33.91 -6.94
CA ALA A 461 -12.97 34.92 -7.10
C ALA A 461 -12.35 34.95 -8.52
N ASP A 462 -12.32 33.81 -9.20
CA ASP A 462 -11.90 33.66 -10.61
C ASP A 462 -12.90 34.22 -11.64
N ASN A 463 -14.09 34.62 -11.22
CA ASN A 463 -15.18 35.11 -12.08
C ASN A 463 -15.62 34.10 -13.16
N PHE A 464 -15.57 32.80 -12.88
CA PHE A 464 -16.05 31.78 -13.80
C PHE A 464 -17.55 31.90 -14.07
N THR A 465 -17.96 31.60 -15.29
CA THR A 465 -19.36 31.65 -15.73
C THR A 465 -19.89 30.24 -15.96
N ARG A 466 -21.22 30.07 -15.98
CA ARG A 466 -21.83 28.79 -16.39
C ARG A 466 -21.42 28.38 -17.82
N LYS A 467 -21.11 29.34 -18.70
CA LYS A 467 -20.57 29.08 -20.05
C LYS A 467 -19.17 28.45 -20.00
N THR A 468 -18.26 28.99 -19.19
CA THR A 468 -16.90 28.44 -19.05
C THR A 468 -16.91 27.10 -18.31
N GLN A 469 -17.80 26.93 -17.33
CA GLN A 469 -18.01 25.64 -16.65
C GLN A 469 -18.49 24.55 -17.61
N LEU A 470 -19.51 24.84 -18.43
CA LEU A 470 -20.03 23.89 -19.43
C LEU A 470 -18.94 23.52 -20.45
N MET A 471 -18.24 24.52 -21.00
CA MET A 471 -17.11 24.30 -21.91
C MET A 471 -16.04 23.39 -21.30
N ALA A 472 -15.61 23.65 -20.05
CA ALA A 472 -14.60 22.84 -19.38
C ALA A 472 -15.07 21.37 -19.18
N SER A 473 -16.32 21.17 -18.76
CA SER A 473 -16.93 19.85 -18.60
C SER A 473 -16.97 19.08 -19.93
N ASP A 474 -17.47 19.71 -20.98
CA ASP A 474 -17.66 19.08 -22.30
C ASP A 474 -16.30 18.77 -22.96
N SER A 475 -15.33 19.68 -22.87
CA SER A 475 -13.97 19.46 -23.36
C SER A 475 -13.25 18.32 -22.63
N LEU A 476 -13.38 18.24 -21.29
CA LEU A 476 -12.87 17.11 -20.52
C LEU A 476 -13.56 15.80 -20.91
N ALA A 477 -14.88 15.81 -21.13
CA ALA A 477 -15.60 14.62 -21.60
C ALA A 477 -15.12 14.16 -23.00
N ALA A 478 -14.86 15.09 -23.91
CA ALA A 478 -14.40 14.81 -25.27
C ALA A 478 -12.95 14.30 -25.33
N ILE A 479 -12.04 14.81 -24.49
CA ILE A 479 -10.61 14.45 -24.55
C ILE A 479 -10.29 13.11 -23.85
N ARG A 480 -11.10 12.68 -22.87
CA ARG A 480 -10.94 11.39 -22.17
C ARG A 480 -10.78 10.16 -23.09
N PRO A 481 -11.69 9.88 -24.05
CA PRO A 481 -11.52 8.73 -24.96
C PRO A 481 -10.31 8.88 -25.90
N VAL A 482 -9.88 10.12 -26.21
CA VAL A 482 -8.63 10.36 -26.96
C VAL A 482 -7.43 9.95 -26.12
N PHE A 483 -7.44 10.22 -24.81
CA PHE A 483 -6.39 9.75 -23.90
C PHE A 483 -6.38 8.22 -23.82
N ASP A 484 -7.53 7.59 -23.57
CA ASP A 484 -7.63 6.13 -23.47
C ASP A 484 -7.06 5.45 -24.73
N PHE A 485 -7.38 5.95 -25.92
CA PHE A 485 -6.85 5.44 -27.18
C PHE A 485 -5.31 5.53 -27.25
N ASN A 486 -4.73 6.69 -26.92
CA ASN A 486 -3.27 6.88 -26.93
C ASN A 486 -2.56 6.03 -25.87
N ALA A 487 -3.12 5.98 -24.65
CA ALA A 487 -2.58 5.20 -23.54
C ALA A 487 -2.68 3.68 -23.77
N SER A 488 -3.71 3.20 -24.47
CA SER A 488 -3.92 1.77 -24.76
C SER A 488 -2.84 1.11 -25.65
N GLN A 489 -1.92 1.89 -26.20
CA GLN A 489 -0.79 1.39 -26.99
C GLN A 489 0.41 0.92 -26.14
N TYR A 490 0.35 1.17 -24.82
CA TYR A 490 1.45 0.96 -23.87
C TYR A 490 0.97 0.13 -22.67
N ALA A 491 1.89 -0.61 -22.04
CA ALA A 491 1.66 -1.26 -20.75
C ALA A 491 1.35 -0.20 -19.67
N ALA A 492 2.12 0.88 -19.64
CA ALA A 492 1.78 2.11 -18.91
C ALA A 492 2.46 3.34 -19.54
N ILE A 493 1.85 4.51 -19.32
CA ILE A 493 2.52 5.81 -19.46
C ILE A 493 3.23 6.11 -18.14
N ILE A 494 4.45 6.63 -18.21
CA ILE A 494 5.28 7.05 -17.09
C ILE A 494 5.41 8.58 -17.11
N THR A 495 5.12 9.21 -15.98
CA THR A 495 5.12 10.67 -15.80
C THR A 495 5.61 11.01 -14.37
N PRO A 496 6.14 12.21 -14.11
CA PRO A 496 6.40 12.65 -12.75
C PRO A 496 5.19 12.54 -11.82
N SER A 497 5.40 12.10 -10.58
CA SER A 497 4.40 12.22 -9.50
C SER A 497 4.42 13.60 -8.84
N VAL A 498 5.59 14.25 -8.82
CA VAL A 498 5.87 15.49 -8.08
C VAL A 498 6.87 16.37 -8.86
N PRO A 499 6.99 17.67 -8.54
CA PRO A 499 8.02 18.51 -9.15
C PRO A 499 9.42 18.10 -8.75
N ASP A 500 9.66 17.86 -7.46
CA ASP A 500 10.91 17.34 -6.89
C ASP A 500 10.59 16.79 -5.48
N GLU A 501 11.60 16.58 -4.64
CA GLU A 501 11.49 16.18 -3.23
C GLU A 501 10.42 16.94 -2.41
N ALA A 502 10.02 16.33 -1.29
CA ALA A 502 9.19 16.95 -0.26
C ALA A 502 9.77 18.32 0.21
N PRO A 503 9.03 19.43 0.12
CA PRO A 503 9.48 20.73 0.60
C PRO A 503 9.72 20.78 2.11
N VAL A 504 10.66 21.64 2.52
CA VAL A 504 10.92 22.00 3.92
C VAL A 504 9.81 22.90 4.45
N GLY A 505 9.41 22.68 5.70
CA GLY A 505 8.32 23.38 6.36
C GLY A 505 6.94 22.75 6.13
N LEU A 506 5.95 23.27 6.87
CA LEU A 506 4.55 22.85 6.78
C LEU A 506 3.63 23.90 6.13
N GLU A 507 4.15 25.09 5.78
CA GLU A 507 3.38 26.16 5.13
C GLU A 507 2.76 25.76 3.79
N SER A 508 3.22 24.65 3.19
CA SER A 508 2.68 24.08 1.98
C SER A 508 2.76 22.55 2.00
N THR A 509 1.70 21.90 1.52
CA THR A 509 1.68 20.47 1.17
C THR A 509 2.45 20.14 -0.13
N GLY A 510 3.21 21.10 -0.67
CA GLY A 510 3.89 21.02 -1.95
C GLY A 510 3.03 21.43 -3.14
N SER A 511 3.66 21.55 -4.31
CA SER A 511 2.99 21.89 -5.57
C SER A 511 2.24 20.67 -6.15
N HIS A 512 1.30 20.92 -7.06
CA HIS A 512 0.29 19.96 -7.51
C HIS A 512 0.29 19.64 -9.01
N VAL A 513 1.19 20.31 -9.73
CA VAL A 513 1.08 20.55 -11.18
C VAL A 513 1.15 19.26 -12.01
N PHE A 514 1.81 18.22 -11.52
CA PHE A 514 1.95 16.93 -12.22
C PHE A 514 0.82 15.92 -11.96
N CYS A 515 -0.11 16.18 -11.02
CA CYS A 515 -1.18 15.24 -10.68
C CYS A 515 -2.56 15.61 -11.25
N ALA A 516 -2.82 16.91 -11.42
CA ALA A 516 -4.18 17.44 -11.66
C ALA A 516 -4.83 16.90 -12.94
N MET A 517 -4.07 16.88 -14.04
CA MET A 517 -4.49 16.42 -15.36
C MET A 517 -5.13 15.02 -15.31
N TRP A 518 -4.49 14.06 -14.63
CA TRP A 518 -4.96 12.68 -14.52
C TRP A 518 -6.27 12.55 -13.74
N SER A 519 -6.51 13.48 -12.81
CA SER A 519 -7.76 13.54 -12.06
C SER A 519 -8.89 14.06 -12.95
N GLY A 520 -8.65 15.07 -13.79
CA GLY A 520 -9.59 15.54 -14.82
C GLY A 520 -9.86 14.51 -15.93
N LEU A 521 -8.86 13.72 -16.30
CA LEU A 521 -8.97 12.62 -17.26
C LEU A 521 -9.62 11.35 -16.67
N HIS A 522 -9.91 11.29 -15.36
CA HIS A 522 -10.55 10.17 -14.67
C HIS A 522 -9.74 8.85 -14.64
N VAL A 523 -8.56 8.80 -15.25
CA VAL A 523 -7.71 7.60 -15.41
C VAL A 523 -7.09 7.10 -14.11
N PRO A 524 -6.78 5.79 -13.97
CA PRO A 524 -6.08 5.29 -12.80
C PRO A 524 -4.60 5.72 -12.83
N VAL A 525 -4.03 5.97 -11.66
CA VAL A 525 -2.62 6.38 -11.50
C VAL A 525 -2.02 5.66 -10.30
N LEU A 526 -0.85 5.04 -10.51
CA LEU A 526 -0.07 4.39 -9.45
C LEU A 526 1.26 5.13 -9.28
N ASN A 527 1.50 5.70 -8.09
CA ASN A 527 2.84 6.11 -7.69
C ASN A 527 3.67 4.85 -7.35
N VAL A 528 4.82 4.71 -8.00
CA VAL A 528 5.82 3.68 -7.71
C VAL A 528 7.07 4.37 -7.12
N PRO A 529 7.51 3.99 -5.90
CA PRO A 529 8.74 4.51 -5.31
C PRO A 529 9.99 3.87 -5.97
N GLY A 530 11.18 4.43 -5.71
CA GLY A 530 12.44 3.85 -6.18
C GLY A 530 13.57 4.85 -6.43
N PHE A 531 13.27 6.15 -6.52
CA PHE A 531 14.25 7.21 -6.78
C PHE A 531 14.35 8.19 -5.62
N LYS A 532 15.42 8.99 -5.59
CA LYS A 532 15.66 10.02 -4.58
C LYS A 532 16.21 11.29 -5.21
N GLY A 533 15.94 12.43 -4.58
CA GLY A 533 16.51 13.71 -4.97
C GLY A 533 17.90 13.97 -4.36
N GLU A 534 18.38 15.19 -4.57
CA GLU A 534 19.71 15.65 -4.16
C GLU A 534 19.94 15.63 -2.64
N HIS A 535 18.89 15.86 -1.84
CA HIS A 535 18.98 15.78 -0.37
C HIS A 535 18.65 14.38 0.16
N GLY A 536 18.51 13.40 -0.73
CA GLY A 536 18.21 12.02 -0.38
C GLY A 536 16.77 11.79 0.09
N MET A 537 15.82 12.67 -0.23
CA MET A 537 14.39 12.41 0.01
C MET A 537 13.77 11.61 -1.15
N PRO A 538 12.70 10.83 -0.92
CA PRO A 538 12.11 9.99 -1.94
C PRO A 538 11.43 10.77 -3.07
N ILE A 539 11.55 10.21 -4.27
CA ILE A 539 10.87 10.62 -5.50
C ILE A 539 10.25 9.35 -6.11
N GLY A 540 8.93 9.36 -6.25
CA GLY A 540 8.19 8.34 -6.98
C GLY A 540 7.82 8.82 -8.38
N LEU A 541 7.56 7.86 -9.26
CA LEU A 541 7.04 8.13 -10.61
C LEU A 541 5.61 7.57 -10.73
N SER A 542 4.80 8.25 -11.52
CA SER A 542 3.42 7.86 -11.77
C SER A 542 3.35 6.98 -13.01
N LEU A 543 2.82 5.77 -12.84
CA LEU A 543 2.32 4.94 -13.92
C LEU A 543 0.84 5.28 -14.16
N VAL A 544 0.44 5.42 -15.42
CA VAL A 544 -0.92 5.79 -15.85
C VAL A 544 -1.38 4.82 -16.94
N ALA A 545 -2.63 4.38 -16.87
CA ALA A 545 -3.28 3.53 -17.86
C ALA A 545 -4.59 4.17 -18.37
N PRO A 546 -5.28 3.60 -19.38
CA PRO A 546 -6.65 3.99 -19.72
C PRO A 546 -7.62 3.83 -18.53
N ARG A 547 -8.77 4.48 -18.61
CA ARG A 547 -9.88 4.28 -17.64
C ARG A 547 -10.31 2.80 -17.62
N TYR A 548 -10.61 2.29 -16.42
CA TYR A 548 -10.98 0.89 -16.16
C TYR A 548 -9.92 -0.15 -16.54
N ARG A 549 -8.64 0.25 -16.47
CA ARG A 549 -7.46 -0.63 -16.52
C ARG A 549 -6.70 -0.62 -15.18
N ASP A 550 -7.46 -0.66 -14.09
CA ASP A 550 -6.95 -0.52 -12.73
C ASP A 550 -6.17 -1.77 -12.28
N ARG A 551 -6.69 -2.98 -12.55
CA ARG A 551 -6.01 -4.25 -12.26
C ARG A 551 -4.75 -4.41 -13.11
N HIS A 552 -4.86 -4.12 -14.40
CA HIS A 552 -3.74 -4.08 -15.34
C HIS A 552 -2.63 -3.14 -14.85
N LEU A 553 -2.99 -1.94 -14.37
CA LEU A 553 -2.01 -0.98 -13.87
C LEU A 553 -1.33 -1.44 -12.57
N LEU A 554 -2.02 -2.20 -11.70
CA LEU A 554 -1.39 -2.86 -10.57
C LEU A 554 -0.43 -3.97 -11.04
N GLU A 555 -0.81 -4.81 -11.99
CA GLU A 555 0.06 -5.87 -12.52
C GLU A 555 1.36 -5.32 -13.13
N VAL A 556 1.25 -4.32 -14.00
CA VAL A 556 2.39 -3.58 -14.56
C VAL A 556 3.20 -2.92 -13.44
N GLY A 557 2.50 -2.31 -12.47
CA GLY A 557 3.11 -1.66 -11.31
C GLY A 557 3.95 -2.59 -10.44
N ASN A 558 3.57 -3.86 -10.29
CA ASN A 558 4.35 -4.83 -9.54
C ASN A 558 5.71 -5.08 -10.22
N ALA A 559 5.67 -5.40 -11.51
CA ALA A 559 6.88 -5.70 -12.27
C ALA A 559 7.82 -4.48 -12.45
N VAL A 560 7.26 -3.27 -12.56
CA VAL A 560 8.04 -2.03 -12.59
C VAL A 560 8.61 -1.70 -11.20
N GLY A 561 7.83 -1.90 -10.14
CA GLY A 561 8.24 -1.67 -8.76
C GLY A 561 9.43 -2.52 -8.33
N GLU A 562 9.44 -3.81 -8.70
CA GLU A 562 10.58 -4.71 -8.45
C GLU A 562 11.91 -4.16 -9.00
N ILE A 563 11.89 -3.54 -10.19
CA ILE A 563 13.08 -2.93 -10.79
C ILE A 563 13.43 -1.59 -10.12
N PHE A 564 12.44 -0.72 -9.91
CA PHE A 564 12.66 0.62 -9.38
C PHE A 564 13.15 0.61 -7.92
N GLU A 565 12.62 -0.29 -7.08
CA GLU A 565 13.10 -0.47 -5.70
C GLU A 565 14.50 -1.10 -5.63
N ALA A 566 14.84 -1.99 -6.56
CA ALA A 566 16.14 -2.66 -6.57
C ALA A 566 17.27 -1.78 -7.12
N GLU A 567 17.00 -0.96 -8.15
CA GLU A 567 18.03 -0.30 -8.96
C GLU A 567 17.84 1.22 -9.11
N GLY A 568 16.72 1.80 -8.67
CA GLY A 568 16.47 3.25 -8.74
C GLY A 568 17.30 4.08 -7.76
N GLY A 569 17.82 3.46 -6.68
CA GLY A 569 18.78 4.08 -5.75
C GLY A 569 18.17 4.79 -4.55
N TRP A 570 16.84 4.79 -4.40
CA TRP A 570 16.18 4.97 -3.10
C TRP A 570 16.08 3.65 -2.37
N GLU A 571 16.52 3.66 -1.12
CA GLU A 571 16.20 2.61 -0.16
C GLU A 571 15.24 3.24 0.85
N THR A 572 14.14 2.57 1.17
CA THR A 572 13.20 3.05 2.19
C THR A 572 13.90 3.08 3.54
N LYS A 573 14.41 4.26 3.92
CA LYS A 573 15.16 4.47 5.16
C LYS A 573 14.26 4.24 6.38
N THR A 574 14.30 3.04 6.94
CA THR A 574 13.70 2.73 8.26
C THR A 574 14.73 2.77 9.39
N GLU A 575 15.95 3.21 9.09
CA GLU A 575 16.98 3.48 10.09
C GLU A 575 17.42 4.94 10.06
N LEU A 576 17.41 5.55 11.25
CA LEU A 576 18.31 6.63 11.59
C LEU A 576 19.74 6.04 11.62
N GLU A 577 20.52 6.33 10.58
CA GLU A 577 21.98 6.20 10.66
C GLU A 577 22.45 7.03 11.86
N LYS A 578 23.00 6.36 12.87
CA LYS A 578 23.56 7.03 14.06
C LYS A 578 24.91 7.66 13.71
N GLU A 579 24.88 8.81 13.04
CA GLU A 579 25.99 9.76 13.13
C GLU A 579 26.01 10.38 14.54
N VAL A 580 26.64 9.65 15.47
CA VAL A 580 27.21 10.26 16.68
C VAL A 580 28.50 10.95 16.25
N ALA A 581 28.35 12.08 15.54
CA ALA A 581 29.44 13.02 15.30
C ALA A 581 29.55 13.96 16.51
N THR A 582 30.64 13.80 17.26
CA THR A 582 30.97 14.61 18.43
C THR A 582 31.14 16.10 18.10
N VAL A 583 30.32 16.95 18.74
CA VAL A 583 30.70 18.25 19.32
C VAL A 583 29.93 18.44 20.64
#